data_AF-A0A2P2MKN0-F1
#
_entry.id   AF-A0A2P2MKN0-F1
#
_cell.length_a   1.000
_cell.length_b   1.000
_cell.length_c   1.000
_cell.angle_alpha   90.00
_cell.angle_beta   90.00
_cell.angle_gamma   90.00
#
_symmetry.space_group_name_H-M   'P 1'
#
loop_
_entity.id
_entity.type
_entity.pdbx_description
1 polymer ?
#
loop_
_entity_poly.entity_id
_entity_poly.type
_entity_poly.pdbx_seq_one_letter_code
_entity_poly.pdbx_strand_id
1 'polypeptide(L)'
;MANDTLELLKDCQLSIRQVNPRQYVAEIPQLSNLEVWFQRPKDIVRKLLSGDLDLGIVGLDTVSEHGQGHEDLIIVHDALEYGDCHLSLAIPKYGIFENINSLWELAQLPQWTAERPLRVATGFTYV
;
A
#
# COMPACT_ATOMS: atom_id res chain seq x y z
N MET A 1 1.32 7.17 -6.89
CA MET A 1 -0.03 6.92 -6.33
C MET A 1 -0.89 8.17 -6.31
N ALA A 2 -0.62 9.21 -5.50
CA ALA A 2 -1.54 10.36 -5.40
C ALA A 2 -1.83 11.07 -6.75
N ASN A 3 -0.78 11.38 -7.53
CA ASN A 3 -0.95 12.01 -8.85
C ASN A 3 -1.66 11.08 -9.83
N ASP A 4 -1.26 9.81 -9.88
CA ASP A 4 -1.86 8.80 -10.77
C ASP A 4 -3.35 8.58 -10.45
N THR A 5 -3.74 8.58 -9.17
CA THR A 5 -5.16 8.52 -8.76
C THR A 5 -5.93 9.76 -9.22
N LEU A 6 -5.33 10.95 -9.14
CA LEU A 6 -5.95 12.19 -9.64
C LEU A 6 -6.11 12.16 -11.16
N GLU A 7 -5.13 11.62 -11.87
CA GLU A 7 -5.16 11.44 -13.31
C GLU A 7 -6.24 10.43 -13.72
N LEU A 8 -6.32 9.27 -13.05
CA LEU A 8 -7.38 8.29 -13.25
C LEU A 8 -8.78 8.93 -13.10
N LEU A 9 -9.01 9.66 -12.01
CA LEU A 9 -10.30 10.33 -11.78
C LEU A 9 -10.61 11.36 -12.87
N LYS A 10 -9.60 12.11 -13.31
CA LYS A 10 -9.74 13.08 -14.40
C LYS A 10 -10.08 12.39 -15.73
N ASP A 11 -9.44 11.28 -16.05
CA ASP A 11 -9.70 10.50 -17.27
C ASP A 11 -11.11 9.91 -17.27
N CYS A 12 -11.61 9.52 -16.09
CA CYS A 12 -13.01 9.13 -15.88
C CYS A 12 -14.01 10.31 -15.90
N GLN A 13 -13.57 11.54 -16.20
CA GLN A 13 -14.39 12.77 -16.15
C GLN A 13 -14.94 13.10 -14.75
N LEU A 14 -14.31 12.58 -13.70
CA LEU A 14 -14.62 12.80 -12.28
C LEU A 14 -13.64 13.79 -11.65
N SER A 15 -13.50 14.96 -12.26
CA SER A 15 -12.60 16.02 -11.79
C SER A 15 -12.90 16.45 -10.35
N ILE A 16 -11.88 16.42 -9.50
CA ILE A 16 -11.98 16.88 -8.11
C ILE A 16 -11.99 18.41 -8.06
N ARG A 17 -12.98 18.98 -7.36
CA ARG A 17 -13.03 20.42 -7.06
C ARG A 17 -12.48 20.67 -5.66
N GLN A 18 -11.23 21.12 -5.60
CA GLN A 18 -10.59 21.53 -4.35
C GLN A 18 -10.66 23.05 -4.18
N VAL A 19 -11.58 23.53 -3.33
CA VAL A 19 -11.80 24.97 -3.10
C VAL A 19 -10.59 25.64 -2.45
N ASN A 20 -9.87 24.92 -1.57
CA ASN A 20 -8.66 25.39 -0.93
C ASN A 20 -7.57 24.30 -0.96
N PRO A 21 -6.42 24.53 -1.63
CA PRO A 21 -5.36 23.52 -1.75
C PRO A 21 -4.71 23.14 -0.41
N ARG A 22 -4.90 23.93 0.66
CA ARG A 22 -4.43 23.62 2.01
C ARG A 22 -5.42 22.76 2.81
N GLN A 23 -6.64 22.58 2.32
CA GLN A 23 -7.63 21.69 2.93
C GLN A 23 -7.47 20.27 2.37
N TYR A 24 -7.68 19.29 3.24
CA TYR A 24 -7.60 17.86 2.91
C TYR A 24 -8.94 17.30 2.42
N VAL A 25 -9.97 18.14 2.29
CA VAL A 25 -11.31 17.75 1.85
C VAL A 25 -11.62 18.45 0.54
N ALA A 26 -12.19 17.71 -0.40
CA ALA A 26 -12.67 18.20 -1.70
C ALA A 26 -13.94 17.46 -2.10
N GLU A 27 -14.55 17.85 -3.21
CA GLU A 27 -15.78 17.25 -3.72
C GLU A 27 -15.61 16.81 -5.18
N ILE A 28 -16.45 15.87 -5.64
CA ILE A 28 -16.60 15.52 -7.06
C ILE A 28 -18.01 15.98 -7.49
N PRO A 29 -18.16 17.17 -8.10
CA PRO A 29 -19.48 17.75 -8.41
C PRO A 29 -20.39 16.86 -9.27
N GLN A 30 -19.81 15.95 -10.05
CA GLN A 30 -20.50 15.01 -10.93
C GLN A 30 -21.24 13.91 -10.15
N LEU A 31 -20.93 13.71 -8.86
CA LEU A 31 -21.51 12.68 -8.01
C LEU A 31 -22.22 13.33 -6.81
N SER A 32 -23.49 12.99 -6.61
CA SER A 32 -24.26 13.49 -5.47
C SER A 32 -23.76 12.89 -4.16
N ASN A 33 -23.59 13.72 -3.12
CA ASN A 33 -23.23 13.32 -1.77
C ASN A 33 -21.87 12.60 -1.66
N LEU A 34 -20.90 12.94 -2.53
CA LEU A 34 -19.55 12.37 -2.47
C LEU A 34 -18.51 13.42 -2.09
N GLU A 35 -17.75 13.11 -1.05
CA GLU A 35 -16.64 13.91 -0.54
C GLU A 35 -15.33 13.12 -0.64
N VAL A 36 -14.25 13.80 -1.00
CA VAL A 36 -12.92 13.19 -1.15
C VAL A 36 -11.99 13.71 -0.06
N TRP A 37 -11.39 12.77 0.68
CA TRP A 37 -10.43 13.06 1.74
C TRP A 37 -9.02 12.68 1.29
N PHE A 38 -8.14 13.66 1.19
CA PHE A 38 -6.72 13.45 0.94
C PHE A 38 -6.01 13.03 2.22
N GLN A 39 -5.67 11.74 2.32
CA GLN A 39 -5.04 11.14 3.50
C GLN A 39 -3.78 10.37 3.13
N ARG A 40 -2.94 10.09 4.12
CA ARG A 40 -1.82 9.13 3.94
C ARG A 40 -2.42 7.73 3.73
N PRO A 41 -1.80 6.86 2.91
CA PRO A 41 -2.36 5.54 2.60
C PRO A 41 -2.68 4.71 3.86
N LYS A 42 -1.77 4.69 4.84
CA LYS A 42 -1.99 4.02 6.13
C LYS A 42 -3.20 4.55 6.91
N ASP A 43 -3.50 5.84 6.78
CA ASP A 43 -4.59 6.48 7.52
C ASP A 43 -5.93 6.25 6.81
N ILE A 44 -5.93 6.03 5.48
CA ILE A 44 -7.11 5.55 4.74
C ILE A 44 -7.56 4.19 5.28
N VAL A 45 -6.64 3.22 5.39
CA VAL A 45 -6.96 1.87 5.91
C VAL A 45 -7.49 1.93 7.34
N ARG A 46 -6.85 2.72 8.22
CA ARG A 46 -7.32 2.89 9.61
C ARG A 46 -8.71 3.51 9.70
N LYS A 47 -9.01 4.49 8.84
CA LYS A 47 -10.29 5.19 8.85
C LYS A 47 -11.42 4.38 8.23
N LEU A 48 -11.12 3.51 7.26
CA LEU A 48 -12.08 2.50 6.79
C LEU A 48 -12.45 1.56 7.95
N LEU A 49 -11.47 1.06 8.69
CA LEU A 49 -11.71 0.18 9.85
C LEU A 49 -12.47 0.88 10.99
N SER A 50 -12.25 2.18 11.20
CA SER A 50 -12.98 2.93 12.23
C SER A 50 -14.38 3.38 11.80
N GLY A 51 -14.73 3.23 10.53
CA GLY A 51 -15.98 3.74 9.94
C GLY A 51 -15.99 5.26 9.71
N ASP A 52 -14.83 5.92 9.74
CA ASP A 52 -14.69 7.35 9.41
C ASP A 52 -14.70 7.59 7.89
N LEU A 53 -14.37 6.58 7.10
CA LEU A 53 -14.40 6.58 5.64
C LEU A 53 -15.19 5.36 5.16
N ASP A 54 -15.90 5.53 4.05
CA ASP A 54 -16.69 4.47 3.43
C ASP A 54 -15.93 3.76 2.28
N LEU A 55 -15.09 4.51 1.56
CA LEU A 55 -14.34 4.03 0.39
C LEU A 55 -12.91 4.59 0.39
N GLY A 56 -11.99 3.85 -0.23
CA GLY A 56 -10.60 4.27 -0.36
C GLY A 56 -9.91 3.67 -1.57
N ILE A 57 -9.04 4.45 -2.21
CA ILE A 57 -8.12 3.99 -3.26
C ILE A 57 -6.72 3.90 -2.64
N VAL A 58 -6.23 2.67 -2.47
CA VAL A 58 -4.95 2.37 -1.80
C VAL A 58 -4.28 1.16 -2.46
N GLY A 59 -2.95 1.12 -2.37
CA GLY A 59 -2.18 -0.05 -2.82
C GLY A 59 -2.45 -1.29 -1.97
N LEU A 60 -2.40 -2.46 -2.61
CA LEU A 60 -2.61 -3.75 -1.94
C LEU A 60 -1.57 -4.04 -0.85
N ASP A 61 -0.35 -3.51 -1.00
CA ASP A 61 0.71 -3.57 0.00
C ASP A 61 0.30 -2.87 1.31
N THR A 62 -0.31 -1.69 1.20
CA THR A 62 -0.79 -0.89 2.33
C THR A 62 -1.99 -1.56 3.01
N VAL A 63 -2.92 -2.12 2.23
CA VAL A 63 -4.07 -2.88 2.76
C VAL A 63 -3.58 -4.12 3.51
N SER A 64 -2.59 -4.85 2.96
CA SER A 64 -2.05 -6.04 3.59
C SER A 64 -1.34 -5.72 4.92
N GLU A 65 -0.49 -4.68 4.94
CA GLU A 65 0.28 -4.27 6.11
C GLU A 65 -0.59 -3.70 7.25
N HIS A 66 -1.56 -2.83 6.91
CA HIS A 66 -2.33 -2.11 7.92
C HIS A 66 -3.73 -2.66 8.15
N GLY A 67 -4.28 -3.40 7.20
CA GLY A 67 -5.57 -4.06 7.28
C GLY A 67 -5.48 -5.47 7.84
N GLN A 68 -4.33 -6.14 7.72
CA GLN A 68 -4.03 -7.44 8.36
C GLN A 68 -5.11 -8.52 8.11
N GLY A 69 -5.74 -8.50 6.93
CA GLY A 69 -6.79 -9.46 6.55
C GLY A 69 -8.13 -9.25 7.27
N HIS A 70 -8.40 -8.06 7.80
CA HIS A 70 -9.66 -7.75 8.47
C HIS A 70 -10.87 -7.94 7.52
N GLU A 71 -11.88 -8.68 7.96
CA GLU A 71 -13.01 -9.11 7.12
C GLU A 71 -13.88 -7.94 6.62
N ASP A 72 -13.94 -6.84 7.39
CA ASP A 72 -14.67 -5.62 6.98
C ASP A 72 -14.01 -4.87 5.81
N LEU A 73 -12.74 -5.15 5.48
CA LEU A 73 -12.06 -4.54 4.33
C LEU A 73 -12.30 -5.37 3.07
N ILE A 74 -13.23 -4.90 2.23
CA ILE A 74 -13.60 -5.58 0.99
C ILE A 74 -12.90 -4.92 -0.19
N ILE A 75 -12.13 -5.70 -0.95
CA ILE A 75 -11.52 -5.26 -2.21
C ILE A 75 -12.61 -5.29 -3.29
N VAL A 76 -13.05 -4.11 -3.74
CA VAL A 76 -14.07 -3.97 -4.78
C VAL A 76 -13.48 -4.10 -6.18
N HIS A 77 -12.27 -3.56 -6.39
CA HIS A 77 -11.52 -3.64 -7.64
C HIS A 77 -10.04 -3.82 -7.31
N ASP A 78 -9.42 -4.90 -7.79
CA ASP A 78 -8.08 -5.34 -7.39
C ASP A 78 -6.96 -4.91 -8.36
N ALA A 79 -7.30 -4.52 -9.59
CA ALA A 79 -6.33 -4.10 -10.60
C ALA A 79 -6.73 -2.79 -11.30
N LEU A 80 -6.46 -1.64 -10.68
CA LEU A 80 -6.71 -0.32 -11.30
C LEU A 80 -5.71 0.04 -12.42
N GLU A 81 -4.79 -0.87 -12.76
CA GLU A 81 -3.79 -0.73 -13.85
C GLU A 81 -2.79 0.43 -13.68
N TYR A 82 -2.48 0.80 -12.43
CA TYR A 82 -1.36 1.69 -12.10
C TYR A 82 -0.78 1.38 -10.72
N GLY A 83 0.42 1.90 -10.44
CA GLY A 83 1.10 1.65 -9.16
C GLY A 83 1.68 0.25 -9.02
N ASP A 84 1.91 -0.43 -10.15
CA ASP A 84 2.45 -1.79 -10.19
C ASP A 84 3.79 -1.88 -9.46
N CYS A 85 3.87 -2.82 -8.52
CA CYS A 85 5.08 -3.13 -7.77
C CYS A 85 4.99 -4.53 -7.15
N HIS A 86 6.14 -5.01 -6.65
CA HIS A 86 6.22 -6.27 -5.93
C HIS A 86 6.98 -6.07 -4.62
N LEU A 87 6.32 -6.37 -3.49
CA LEU A 87 7.02 -6.54 -2.22
C LEU A 87 7.85 -7.82 -2.30
N SER A 88 9.18 -7.67 -2.19
CA SER A 88 10.14 -8.75 -2.42
C SER A 88 11.35 -8.63 -1.51
N LEU A 89 12.09 -9.72 -1.36
CA LEU A 89 13.34 -9.77 -0.61
C LEU A 89 14.52 -9.52 -1.54
N ALA A 90 15.42 -8.64 -1.12
CA ALA A 90 16.67 -8.36 -1.81
C ALA A 90 17.86 -8.74 -0.91
N ILE A 91 18.86 -9.41 -1.49
CA ILE A 91 20.10 -9.78 -0.81
C ILE A 91 21.31 -9.21 -1.57
N PRO A 92 22.47 -9.03 -0.91
CA PRO A 92 23.70 -8.61 -1.59
C PRO A 92 24.09 -9.58 -2.70
N LYS A 93 24.57 -9.05 -3.82
CA LYS A 93 25.03 -9.89 -4.96
C LYS A 93 26.31 -10.67 -4.70
N TYR A 94 27.12 -10.25 -3.72
CA TYR A 94 28.47 -10.78 -3.48
C TYR A 94 28.64 -11.26 -2.04
N GLY A 95 29.69 -12.05 -1.82
CA GLY A 95 30.03 -12.60 -0.51
C GLY A 95 29.28 -13.89 -0.23
N ILE A 96 28.78 -14.06 0.99
CA ILE A 96 28.12 -15.31 1.41
C ILE A 96 26.79 -15.60 0.67
N PHE A 97 26.29 -14.64 -0.11
CA PHE A 97 25.02 -14.71 -0.84
C PHE A 97 25.18 -14.98 -2.34
N GLU A 98 26.41 -15.07 -2.86
CA GLU A 98 26.70 -15.09 -4.31
C GLU A 98 26.08 -16.27 -5.07
N ASN A 99 25.87 -17.41 -4.39
CA ASN A 99 25.24 -18.61 -4.96
C ASN A 99 23.82 -18.84 -4.43
N ILE A 100 23.20 -17.84 -3.83
CA ILE A 100 21.85 -17.94 -3.25
C ILE A 100 20.84 -17.36 -4.24
N ASN A 101 20.04 -18.22 -4.84
CA ASN A 101 19.06 -17.89 -5.87
C ASN A 101 17.62 -18.25 -5.46
N SER A 102 17.43 -18.87 -4.31
CA SER A 102 16.12 -19.17 -3.75
C SER A 102 16.02 -18.84 -2.27
N LEU A 103 14.78 -18.62 -1.81
CA LEU A 103 14.50 -18.43 -0.37
C LEU A 103 14.86 -19.66 0.46
N TRP A 104 14.82 -20.85 -0.14
CA TRP A 104 15.21 -22.09 0.51
C TRP A 104 16.73 -22.18 0.72
N GLU A 105 17.50 -21.91 -0.35
CA GLU A 105 18.96 -21.82 -0.27
C GLU A 105 19.41 -20.73 0.69
N LEU A 106 18.68 -19.61 0.74
CA LEU A 106 18.81 -18.64 1.80
C LEU A 106 18.58 -19.43 3.09
N ALA A 107 17.36 -19.79 3.47
CA ALA A 107 16.97 -20.41 4.75
C ALA A 107 17.85 -21.58 5.28
N GLN A 108 18.63 -22.25 4.45
CA GLN A 108 19.60 -23.28 4.85
C GLN A 108 21.00 -22.79 5.25
N LEU A 109 21.32 -21.50 5.13
CA LEU A 109 22.63 -20.97 5.50
C LEU A 109 22.91 -21.20 7.01
N PRO A 110 24.04 -21.86 7.37
CA PRO A 110 24.36 -22.20 8.76
C PRO A 110 24.67 -20.99 9.65
N GLN A 111 24.77 -19.80 9.07
CA GLN A 111 25.07 -18.55 9.76
C GLN A 111 23.96 -18.09 10.70
N TRP A 112 22.72 -18.60 10.55
CA TRP A 112 21.62 -18.21 11.41
C TRP A 112 21.43 -19.16 12.57
N THR A 113 21.60 -18.60 13.76
CA THR A 113 21.31 -19.26 15.03
C THR A 113 20.44 -18.35 15.87
N ALA A 114 19.99 -18.83 17.04
CA ALA A 114 19.24 -18.00 17.98
C ALA A 114 20.05 -16.78 18.44
N GLU A 115 21.37 -16.92 18.60
CA GLU A 115 22.29 -15.86 19.01
C GLU A 115 22.62 -14.89 17.86
N ARG A 116 22.50 -15.36 16.61
CA ARG A 116 22.80 -14.58 15.40
C ARG A 116 21.72 -14.80 14.34
N PRO A 117 20.52 -14.22 14.50
CA PRO A 117 19.44 -14.40 13.54
C PRO A 117 19.72 -13.68 12.22
N LEU A 118 18.94 -14.03 11.18
CA LEU A 118 18.86 -13.22 9.97
C LEU A 118 18.25 -11.86 10.31
N ARG A 119 18.98 -10.78 9.98
CA ARG A 119 18.52 -9.41 10.20
C ARG A 119 17.96 -8.87 8.89
N VAL A 120 16.69 -8.48 8.91
CA VAL A 120 16.00 -7.87 7.77
C VAL A 120 15.64 -6.44 8.15
N ALA A 121 16.03 -5.49 7.29
CA ALA A 121 15.58 -4.10 7.42
C ALA A 121 14.35 -3.91 6.53
N THR A 122 13.23 -3.53 7.13
CA THR A 122 11.96 -3.35 6.41
C THR A 122 11.16 -2.23 7.05
N GLY A 123 10.35 -1.54 6.24
CA GLY A 123 9.30 -0.62 6.71
C GLY A 123 7.96 -1.31 6.96
N PHE A 124 7.82 -2.57 6.54
CA PHE A 124 6.68 -3.43 6.78
C PHE A 124 6.87 -4.11 8.13
N THR A 125 6.07 -3.70 9.10
CA THR A 125 6.14 -4.17 10.48
C THR A 125 5.29 -5.40 10.74
N TYR A 126 4.32 -5.67 9.87
CA TYR A 126 3.43 -6.81 9.95
C TYR A 126 3.73 -7.89 8.91
N VAL A 127 3.90 -7.50 7.63
CA VAL A 127 4.15 -8.43 6.51
C VAL A 127 5.57 -9.00 6.53
#